data_AF-A0A2V7BT69-F1
#
_entry.id   AF-A0A2V7BT69-F1
#
_cell.length_a   1.000
_cell.length_b   1.000
_cell.length_c   1.000
_cell.angle_alpha   90.00
_cell.angle_beta   90.00
_cell.angle_gamma   90.00
#
_symmetry.space_group_name_H-M   'P 1'
#
loop_
_entity.id
_entity.type
_entity.pdbx_description
1 polymer ?
#
loop_
_entity_poly.entity_id
_entity_poly.type
_entity_poly.pdbx_seq_one_letter_code
_entity_poly.pdbx_strand_id
1 'polypeptide(L)'
;MGTLDIRRPEFWDLSAVDRELRRVYDICGGCRRCLPLCPSFKVLFDRMDVDTVDGDVEKLPASDVKEVVDLCYQCKLCFNHCPYTPPHRWEVDFPRLMLRARAAGARKNGVALQDRLLGNANLVGRLGSLGAPVSNWMNELGVHRAFMQAVVGIHKERNLPKFRRPTFSSWFNSRTRAGEAGRVAAGAEGCAVSYVQR
;
A
#
# COMPACT_ATOMS: atom_id res chain seq x y z
N MET A 1 -25.06 0.90 -2.10
CA MET A 1 -23.75 1.07 -2.77
C MET A 1 -23.50 -0.06 -3.76
N GLY A 2 -23.04 0.30 -4.97
CA GLY A 2 -22.50 -0.62 -5.99
C GLY A 2 -21.30 0.00 -6.72
N THR A 3 -20.59 0.92 -6.05
CA THR A 3 -19.72 1.94 -6.66
C THR A 3 -18.24 1.58 -6.74
N LEU A 4 -17.91 0.30 -6.48
CA LEU A 4 -16.56 -0.23 -6.66
C LEU A 4 -16.55 -1.34 -7.72
N ASP A 5 -17.41 -1.18 -8.75
CA ASP A 5 -17.33 -1.92 -10.00
C ASP A 5 -16.31 -1.23 -10.91
N ILE A 6 -15.17 -1.88 -11.12
CA ILE A 6 -14.07 -1.40 -11.97
C ILE A 6 -14.48 -1.19 -13.43
N ARG A 7 -15.61 -1.77 -13.86
CA ARG A 7 -16.11 -1.63 -15.23
C ARG A 7 -16.87 -0.32 -15.44
N ARG A 8 -17.31 0.33 -14.37
CA ARG A 8 -18.03 1.60 -14.46
C ARG A 8 -17.06 2.75 -14.70
N PRO A 9 -17.41 3.73 -15.55
CA PRO A 9 -16.56 4.88 -15.81
C PRO A 9 -16.37 5.74 -14.55
N GLU A 10 -17.40 5.86 -13.70
CA GLU A 10 -17.31 6.64 -12.46
C GLU A 10 -16.24 6.11 -11.51
N PHE A 11 -15.89 4.81 -11.58
CA PHE A 11 -14.82 4.23 -10.75
C PHE A 11 -13.49 4.96 -10.95
N TRP A 12 -13.20 5.37 -12.19
CA TRP A 12 -11.93 5.96 -12.62
C TRP A 12 -11.94 7.49 -12.65
N ASP A 13 -13.10 8.12 -12.46
CA ASP A 13 -13.24 9.57 -12.43
C ASP A 13 -12.68 10.14 -11.11
N LEU A 14 -11.64 10.98 -11.21
CA LEU A 14 -10.99 11.55 -10.02
C LEU A 14 -11.89 12.49 -9.22
N SER A 15 -12.81 13.21 -9.85
CA SER A 15 -13.75 14.09 -9.14
C SER A 15 -14.79 13.27 -8.36
N ALA A 16 -15.25 12.15 -8.92
CA ALA A 16 -16.14 11.22 -8.24
C ALA A 16 -15.42 10.49 -7.09
N VAL A 17 -14.14 10.18 -7.26
CA VAL A 17 -13.29 9.63 -6.18
C VAL A 17 -13.12 10.66 -5.06
N ASP A 18 -12.75 11.90 -5.37
CA ASP A 18 -12.52 12.95 -4.38
C ASP A 18 -13.79 13.25 -3.56
N ARG A 19 -14.95 13.34 -4.24
CA ARG A 19 -16.24 13.51 -3.56
C ARG A 19 -16.54 12.39 -2.56
N GLU A 20 -16.21 11.15 -2.93
CA GLU A 20 -16.41 10.00 -2.03
C GLU A 20 -15.38 9.98 -0.89
N LEU A 21 -14.13 10.41 -1.15
CA LEU A 21 -13.12 10.62 -0.10
C LEU A 21 -13.60 11.63 0.93
N ARG A 22 -14.06 12.81 0.50
CA ARG A 22 -14.57 13.86 1.39
C ARG A 22 -15.78 13.40 2.19
N ARG A 23 -16.75 12.72 1.56
CA ARG A 23 -17.90 12.13 2.26
C ARG A 23 -17.47 11.16 3.36
N VAL A 24 -16.52 10.27 3.08
CA VAL A 24 -16.03 9.31 4.08
C VAL A 24 -15.22 10.01 5.17
N TYR A 25 -14.40 11.00 4.82
CA TYR A 25 -13.60 11.76 5.77
C TYR A 25 -14.48 12.55 6.74
N ASP A 26 -15.59 13.11 6.28
CA ASP A 26 -16.57 13.81 7.11
C ASP A 26 -17.18 12.88 8.16
N ILE A 27 -17.64 11.70 7.72
CA ILE A 27 -18.17 10.65 8.61
C ILE A 27 -17.10 10.17 9.60
N CYS A 28 -15.84 10.03 9.15
CA CYS A 28 -14.73 9.64 9.99
C CYS A 28 -14.40 10.71 11.03
N GLY A 29 -14.40 11.98 10.64
CA GLY A 29 -14.15 13.15 11.49
C GLY A 29 -15.17 13.30 12.61
N GLY A 30 -16.42 12.89 12.36
CA GLY A 30 -17.48 12.89 13.37
C GLY A 30 -17.34 11.83 14.47
N CYS A 31 -16.78 10.65 14.18
CA CYS A 31 -16.69 9.57 15.20
C CYS A 31 -15.28 9.31 15.73
N ARG A 32 -14.22 9.60 14.95
CA ARG A 32 -12.78 9.49 15.29
C ARG A 32 -12.30 8.16 15.89
N ARG A 33 -13.12 7.12 15.84
CA ARG A 33 -12.84 5.81 16.46
C ARG A 33 -11.60 5.11 15.90
N CYS A 34 -11.18 5.46 14.69
CA CYS A 34 -10.05 4.85 14.00
C CYS A 34 -8.69 5.48 14.35
N LEU A 35 -8.64 6.58 15.11
CA LEU A 35 -7.42 7.32 15.46
C LEU A 35 -6.29 6.41 16.03
N PRO A 36 -6.53 5.52 17.01
CA PRO A 36 -5.45 4.69 17.56
C PRO A 36 -5.03 3.53 16.63
N LEU A 37 -5.75 3.27 15.54
CA LEU A 37 -5.57 2.08 14.73
C LEU A 37 -4.63 2.28 13.52
N CYS A 38 -4.55 3.50 12.99
CA CYS A 38 -3.92 3.70 11.67
C CYS A 38 -3.40 5.14 11.45
N PRO A 39 -2.20 5.29 10.85
CA PRO A 39 -1.57 6.59 10.63
C PRO A 39 -2.35 7.48 9.65
N SER A 40 -3.07 6.91 8.67
CA SER A 40 -3.94 7.68 7.77
C SER A 40 -4.97 8.52 8.55
N PHE A 41 -5.56 7.96 9.60
CA PHE A 41 -6.54 8.69 10.42
C PHE A 41 -5.88 9.70 11.34
N LYS A 42 -4.67 9.41 11.85
CA LYS A 42 -3.89 10.42 12.58
C LYS A 42 -3.66 11.66 11.72
N VAL A 43 -3.12 11.47 10.51
CA VAL A 43 -2.91 12.60 9.59
C VAL A 43 -4.23 13.27 9.25
N LEU A 44 -5.26 12.52 8.88
CA LEU A 44 -6.56 13.11 8.54
C LEU A 44 -7.09 14.02 9.66
N PHE A 45 -7.12 13.54 10.90
CA PHE A 45 -7.68 14.30 12.01
C PHE A 45 -6.78 15.46 12.44
N ASP A 46 -5.45 15.27 12.45
CA ASP A 46 -4.50 16.36 12.68
C ASP A 46 -4.68 17.50 11.65
N ARG A 47 -4.98 17.16 10.38
CA ARG A 47 -5.26 18.15 9.32
C ARG A 47 -6.66 18.76 9.40
N MET A 48 -7.65 18.03 9.90
CA MET A 48 -8.99 18.57 10.11
C MET A 48 -9.06 19.55 11.28
N ASP A 49 -8.22 19.36 12.29
CA ASP A 49 -8.20 20.15 13.53
C ASP A 49 -7.42 21.47 13.42
N VAL A 50 -6.81 21.76 12.27
CA VAL A 50 -6.17 23.07 12.06
C VAL A 50 -7.22 24.16 11.83
N ASP A 51 -6.99 25.36 12.36
CA ASP A 51 -7.96 26.48 12.35
C ASP A 51 -8.50 26.83 10.95
N THR A 52 -7.69 26.65 9.89
CA THR A 52 -8.12 26.95 8.52
C THR A 52 -9.09 25.92 7.95
N VAL A 53 -9.09 24.70 8.48
CA VAL A 53 -9.99 23.61 8.07
C VAL A 53 -11.19 23.54 9.01
N ASP A 54 -10.95 23.60 10.33
CA ASP A 54 -11.98 23.65 11.37
C ASP A 54 -13.07 22.57 11.18
N GLY A 55 -12.64 21.34 10.96
CA GLY A 55 -13.52 20.19 10.72
C GLY A 55 -14.22 20.15 9.35
N ASP A 56 -14.14 21.21 8.53
CA ASP A 56 -14.74 21.25 7.20
C ASP A 56 -13.87 20.52 6.18
N VAL A 57 -14.27 19.31 5.81
CA VAL A 57 -13.53 18.46 4.85
C VAL A 57 -13.39 19.09 3.48
N GLU A 58 -14.24 20.04 3.07
CA GLU A 58 -14.12 20.71 1.77
C GLU A 58 -12.92 21.66 1.75
N LYS A 59 -12.49 22.16 2.91
CA LYS A 59 -11.31 23.01 3.05
C LYS A 59 -9.98 22.24 3.05
N LEU A 60 -10.01 20.90 3.11
CA LEU A 60 -8.80 20.10 3.06
C LEU A 60 -8.08 20.27 1.71
N PRO A 61 -6.78 20.65 1.73
CA PRO A 61 -5.95 20.67 0.54
C PRO A 61 -5.91 19.30 -0.14
N ALA A 62 -5.85 19.29 -1.48
CA ALA A 62 -5.74 18.04 -2.23
C ALA A 62 -4.48 17.22 -1.88
N SER A 63 -3.40 17.89 -1.44
CA SER A 63 -2.19 17.24 -0.92
C SER A 63 -2.47 16.41 0.32
N ASP A 64 -3.30 16.91 1.23
CA ASP A 64 -3.58 16.29 2.52
C ASP A 64 -4.52 15.10 2.31
N VAL A 65 -5.52 15.27 1.44
CA VAL A 65 -6.39 14.17 0.98
C VAL A 65 -5.54 13.03 0.38
N LYS A 66 -4.56 13.38 -0.46
CA LYS A 66 -3.65 12.42 -1.07
C LYS A 66 -2.74 11.75 -0.03
N GLU A 67 -2.21 12.50 0.93
CA GLU A 67 -1.34 11.97 1.99
C GLU A 67 -2.06 10.88 2.81
N VAL A 68 -3.33 11.10 3.16
CA VAL A 68 -4.16 10.10 3.85
C VAL A 68 -4.29 8.81 3.02
N VAL A 69 -4.49 8.94 1.70
CA VAL A 69 -4.55 7.81 0.75
C VAL A 69 -3.21 7.07 0.68
N ASP A 70 -2.09 7.79 0.63
CA ASP A 70 -0.74 7.23 0.51
C ASP A 70 -0.27 6.50 1.78
N LEU A 71 -0.78 6.89 2.95
CA LEU A 71 -0.47 6.25 4.23
C LEU A 71 -1.27 4.96 4.49
N CYS A 72 -2.28 4.66 3.66
CA CYS A 72 -3.10 3.48 3.85
C CYS A 72 -2.37 2.18 3.46
N TYR A 73 -2.00 1.35 4.45
CA TYR A 73 -1.33 0.05 4.21
C TYR A 73 -2.27 -1.11 3.85
N GLN A 74 -3.56 -0.86 3.62
CA GLN A 74 -4.55 -1.90 3.28
C GLN A 74 -4.65 -3.05 4.31
N CYS A 75 -4.38 -2.78 5.59
CA CYS A 75 -4.47 -3.78 6.67
C CYS A 75 -5.92 -4.14 7.07
N LYS A 76 -6.90 -3.32 6.67
CA LYS A 76 -8.35 -3.47 6.95
C LYS A 76 -8.75 -3.46 8.43
N LEU A 77 -7.87 -3.12 9.36
CA LEU A 77 -8.20 -3.04 10.79
C LEU A 77 -9.33 -2.02 11.06
N CYS A 78 -9.28 -0.86 10.40
CA CYS A 78 -10.32 0.17 10.54
C CYS A 78 -11.71 -0.30 10.06
N PHE A 79 -11.77 -1.20 9.08
CA PHE A 79 -13.03 -1.75 8.58
C PHE A 79 -13.72 -2.59 9.66
N ASN A 80 -13.00 -3.49 10.31
CA ASN A 80 -13.55 -4.36 11.35
C ASN A 80 -14.03 -3.60 12.60
N HIS A 81 -13.44 -2.43 12.89
CA HIS A 81 -13.82 -1.60 14.04
C HIS A 81 -14.89 -0.55 13.72
N CYS A 82 -15.17 -0.29 12.45
CA CYS A 82 -16.08 0.77 12.03
C CYS A 82 -17.55 0.33 12.20
N PRO A 83 -18.38 1.09 12.95
CA PRO A 83 -19.81 0.77 13.11
C PRO A 83 -20.65 1.08 11.85
N TYR A 84 -20.04 1.72 10.85
CA TYR A 84 -20.74 2.26 9.67
C TYR A 84 -20.44 1.49 8.39
N THR A 85 -19.82 0.32 8.50
CA THR A 85 -19.60 -0.59 7.37
C THR A 85 -20.93 -1.12 6.80
N PRO A 86 -20.98 -1.53 5.52
CA PRO A 86 -22.17 -2.17 4.96
C PRO A 86 -22.64 -3.35 5.83
N PRO A 87 -23.96 -3.51 6.07
CA PRO A 87 -25.09 -2.86 5.38
C PRO A 87 -25.58 -1.55 6.03
N HIS A 88 -24.81 -0.92 6.93
CA HIS A 88 -25.20 0.36 7.53
C HIS A 88 -25.46 1.43 6.46
N ARG A 89 -26.42 2.35 6.69
CA ARG A 89 -26.87 3.38 5.73
C ARG A 89 -25.76 4.25 5.12
N TRP A 90 -24.62 4.37 5.80
CA TRP A 90 -23.47 5.17 5.35
C TRP A 90 -22.45 4.38 4.53
N GLU A 91 -22.56 3.05 4.54
CA GLU A 91 -21.81 2.09 3.72
C GLU A 91 -20.30 2.41 3.64
N VAL A 92 -19.67 2.71 4.78
CA VAL A 92 -18.27 3.13 4.86
C VAL A 92 -17.33 1.94 4.67
N ASP A 93 -16.63 1.90 3.54
CA ASP A 93 -15.54 0.96 3.25
C ASP A 93 -14.25 1.74 2.95
N PHE A 94 -13.59 2.19 4.02
CA PHE A 94 -12.39 3.01 3.93
C PHE A 94 -11.25 2.32 3.15
N PRO A 95 -10.86 1.06 3.46
CA PRO A 95 -9.76 0.41 2.73
C PRO A 95 -10.02 0.30 1.23
N ARG A 96 -11.24 -0.07 0.83
CA ARG A 96 -11.59 -0.23 -0.58
C ARG A 96 -11.65 1.11 -1.31
N LEU A 97 -12.06 2.18 -0.63
CA LEU A 97 -11.99 3.54 -1.18
C LEU A 97 -10.54 4.01 -1.39
N MET A 98 -9.65 3.76 -0.43
CA MET A 98 -8.21 4.06 -0.58
C MET A 98 -7.61 3.32 -1.78
N LEU A 99 -7.99 2.05 -1.97
CA LEU A 99 -7.57 1.26 -3.12
C LEU A 99 -8.07 1.86 -4.45
N ARG A 100 -9.34 2.27 -4.51
CA ARG A 100 -9.90 2.97 -5.68
C ARG A 100 -9.16 4.27 -5.98
N ALA A 101 -8.89 5.08 -4.96
CA ALA A 101 -8.19 6.35 -5.12
C ALA A 101 -6.77 6.15 -5.69
N ARG A 102 -6.03 5.17 -5.18
CA ARG A 102 -4.72 4.79 -5.74
C ARG A 102 -4.82 4.28 -7.17
N ALA A 103 -5.78 3.41 -7.46
CA ALA A 103 -5.96 2.86 -8.81
C ALA A 103 -6.32 3.95 -9.84
N ALA A 104 -7.27 4.82 -9.52
CA ALA A 104 -7.66 5.92 -10.39
C ALA A 104 -6.53 6.95 -10.58
N GLY A 105 -5.82 7.29 -9.49
CA GLY A 105 -4.64 8.16 -9.53
C GLY A 105 -3.53 7.58 -10.41
N ALA A 106 -3.21 6.30 -10.24
CA ALA A 106 -2.20 5.61 -11.05
C ALA A 106 -2.60 5.52 -12.53
N ARG A 107 -3.88 5.39 -12.85
CA ARG A 107 -4.38 5.39 -14.24
C ARG A 107 -4.20 6.75 -14.90
N LYS A 108 -4.44 7.85 -14.18
CA LYS A 108 -4.32 9.20 -14.74
C LYS A 108 -2.88 9.70 -14.80
N ASN A 109 -2.13 9.52 -13.71
CA ASN A 109 -0.82 10.15 -13.52
C ASN A 109 0.34 9.19 -13.77
N GLY A 110 0.06 7.90 -13.98
CA GLY A 110 1.07 6.85 -13.98
C GLY A 110 1.52 6.47 -12.57
N VAL A 111 2.45 5.54 -12.51
CA VAL A 111 3.12 5.11 -11.27
C VAL A 111 4.53 5.67 -11.25
N ALA A 112 5.01 6.10 -10.08
CA ALA A 112 6.39 6.53 -9.93
C ALA A 112 7.36 5.40 -10.31
N LEU A 113 8.54 5.74 -10.84
CA LEU A 113 9.54 4.74 -11.20
C LEU A 113 9.93 3.89 -9.98
N GLN A 114 10.08 4.53 -8.82
CA GLN A 114 10.34 3.86 -7.54
C GLN A 114 9.25 2.81 -7.23
N ASP A 115 7.97 3.18 -7.30
CA ASP A 115 6.85 2.27 -7.05
C ASP A 115 6.80 1.13 -8.07
N ARG A 116 7.12 1.42 -9.34
CA ARG A 116 7.17 0.42 -10.41
C ARG A 116 8.30 -0.59 -10.20
N LEU A 117 9.48 -0.12 -9.78
CA LEU A 117 10.63 -0.96 -9.49
C LEU A 117 10.39 -1.80 -8.23
N LEU A 118 10.03 -1.15 -7.12
CA LEU A 118 9.82 -1.81 -5.82
C LEU A 118 8.57 -2.71 -5.81
N GLY A 119 7.53 -2.33 -6.57
CA GLY A 119 6.32 -3.13 -6.76
C GLY A 119 6.59 -4.43 -7.52
N ASN A 120 7.65 -4.50 -8.34
CA ASN A 120 8.05 -5.72 -9.04
C ASN A 120 9.10 -6.50 -8.23
N ALA A 121 8.68 -7.01 -7.08
CA ALA A 121 9.55 -7.72 -6.14
C ALA A 121 10.21 -8.98 -6.77
N ASN A 122 9.57 -9.60 -7.77
CA ASN A 122 10.16 -10.73 -8.50
C ASN A 122 11.33 -10.31 -9.39
N LEU A 123 11.21 -9.20 -10.13
CA LEU A 123 12.30 -8.67 -10.94
C LEU A 123 13.47 -8.24 -10.05
N VAL A 124 13.18 -7.44 -9.00
CA VAL A 124 14.20 -6.97 -8.05
C VAL A 124 14.87 -8.15 -7.35
N GLY A 125 14.08 -9.12 -6.89
CA GLY A 125 14.57 -10.34 -6.28
C GLY A 125 15.47 -11.14 -7.22
N ARG A 126 15.07 -11.35 -8.47
CA ARG A 126 15.89 -12.08 -9.47
C ARG A 126 17.21 -11.37 -9.75
N LEU A 127 17.18 -10.08 -10.06
CA LEU A 127 18.38 -9.31 -10.39
C LEU A 127 19.36 -9.26 -9.21
N GLY A 128 18.84 -8.98 -8.01
CA GLY A 128 19.66 -8.95 -6.80
C GLY A 128 20.18 -10.34 -6.41
N SER A 129 19.41 -11.41 -6.63
CA SER A 129 19.84 -12.79 -6.34
C SER A 129 20.92 -13.30 -7.29
N LEU A 130 20.86 -12.97 -8.59
CA LEU A 130 21.89 -13.36 -9.57
C LEU A 130 23.26 -12.82 -9.17
N GLY A 131 23.32 -11.55 -8.76
CA GLY A 131 24.52 -10.86 -8.31
C GLY A 131 24.73 -10.86 -6.79
N ALA A 132 24.11 -11.76 -6.03
CA ALA A 132 23.93 -11.60 -4.58
C ALA A 132 25.17 -11.15 -3.77
N PRO A 133 26.38 -11.73 -3.94
CA PRO A 133 27.57 -11.24 -3.22
C PRO A 133 27.90 -9.78 -3.53
N VAL A 134 27.84 -9.40 -4.82
CA VAL A 134 28.11 -8.04 -5.29
C VAL A 134 27.01 -7.09 -4.84
N SER A 135 25.74 -7.47 -4.99
CA SER A 135 24.60 -6.65 -4.57
C SER A 135 24.62 -6.38 -3.06
N ASN A 136 25.00 -7.37 -2.25
CA ASN A 136 25.14 -7.21 -0.80
C ASN A 136 26.31 -6.29 -0.43
N TRP A 137 27.48 -6.48 -1.04
CA TRP A 137 28.64 -5.62 -0.82
C TRP A 137 28.34 -4.17 -1.21
N MET A 138 27.72 -3.93 -2.36
CA MET A 138 27.28 -2.59 -2.78
C MET A 138 26.29 -1.97 -1.79
N ASN A 139 25.39 -2.77 -1.20
CA ASN A 139 24.44 -2.29 -0.19
C ASN A 139 25.10 -1.92 1.16
N GLU A 140 26.35 -2.31 1.39
CA GLU A 140 27.13 -1.90 2.57
C GLU A 140 27.93 -0.61 2.32
N LEU A 141 28.11 -0.19 1.06
CA LEU A 141 28.81 1.04 0.70
C LEU A 141 27.92 2.28 0.87
N GLY A 142 28.28 3.19 1.79
CA GLY A 142 27.53 4.42 2.05
C GLY A 142 27.34 5.33 0.82
N VAL A 143 28.32 5.38 -0.08
CA VAL A 143 28.23 6.15 -1.34
C VAL A 143 27.13 5.58 -2.25
N HIS A 144 27.06 4.27 -2.39
CA HIS A 144 26.00 3.62 -3.16
C HIS A 144 24.63 3.83 -2.51
N ARG A 145 24.55 3.83 -1.17
CA ARG A 145 23.31 4.15 -0.43
C ARG A 145 22.85 5.59 -0.67
N ALA A 146 23.76 6.56 -0.69
CA ALA A 146 23.46 7.96 -1.01
C ALA A 146 22.98 8.11 -2.47
N PHE A 147 23.65 7.42 -3.41
CA PHE A 147 23.23 7.38 -4.80
C PHE A 147 21.83 6.78 -4.97
N MET A 148 21.55 5.64 -4.33
CA MET A 148 20.21 5.03 -4.36
C MET A 148 19.14 5.93 -3.75
N GLN A 149 19.45 6.70 -2.72
CA GLN A 149 18.52 7.68 -2.18
C GLN A 149 18.21 8.78 -3.20
N ALA A 150 19.23 9.32 -3.88
CA ALA A 150 19.05 10.38 -4.86
C ALA A 150 18.31 9.93 -6.12
N VAL A 151 18.56 8.70 -6.59
CA VAL A 151 18.01 8.20 -7.86
C VAL A 151 16.73 7.38 -7.68
N VAL A 152 16.72 6.47 -6.70
CA VAL A 152 15.63 5.50 -6.49
C VAL A 152 14.69 5.96 -5.36
N GLY A 153 15.07 6.95 -4.55
CA GLY A 153 14.26 7.44 -3.43
C GLY A 153 14.26 6.52 -2.20
N ILE A 154 15.17 5.55 -2.13
CA ILE A 154 15.30 4.67 -0.96
C ILE A 154 16.21 5.35 0.06
N HIS A 155 15.66 5.71 1.22
CA HIS A 155 16.42 6.35 2.29
C HIS A 155 17.72 5.58 2.63
N LYS A 156 18.86 6.28 2.72
CA LYS A 156 20.21 5.69 2.90
C LYS A 156 20.37 4.87 4.18
N GLU A 157 19.58 5.18 5.22
CA GLU A 157 19.58 4.45 6.51
C GLU A 157 18.57 3.30 6.54
N ARG A 158 17.85 3.05 5.44
CA ARG A 158 16.91 1.93 5.36
C ARG A 158 17.66 0.60 5.43
N ASN A 159 17.25 -0.28 6.34
CA ASN A 159 17.73 -1.67 6.36
C ASN A 159 17.24 -2.41 5.11
N LEU A 160 18.15 -2.65 4.16
CA LEU A 160 17.86 -3.46 2.98
C LEU A 160 18.00 -4.95 3.28
N PRO A 161 17.10 -5.81 2.75
CA PRO A 161 17.28 -7.25 2.84
C PRO A 161 18.55 -7.68 2.07
N LYS A 162 19.34 -8.57 2.66
CA LYS A 162 20.53 -9.13 1.99
C LYS A 162 20.10 -10.13 0.95
N PHE A 163 20.50 -9.97 -0.31
CA PHE A 163 20.28 -10.89 -1.43
C PHE A 163 20.95 -12.28 -1.23
N ARG A 164 20.37 -13.32 -1.86
CA ARG A 164 20.78 -14.72 -1.75
C ARG A 164 20.65 -15.35 -3.14
N ARG A 165 21.62 -16.18 -3.53
CA ARG A 165 21.62 -16.85 -4.85
C ARG A 165 20.37 -17.68 -5.13
N PRO A 166 19.93 -18.59 -4.22
CA PRO A 166 18.65 -19.27 -4.41
C PRO A 166 17.51 -18.27 -4.19
N THR A 167 16.68 -18.08 -5.21
CA THR A 167 15.39 -17.38 -5.07
C THR A 167 14.38 -18.28 -4.36
N PHE A 168 13.36 -17.71 -3.73
CA PHE A 168 12.30 -18.50 -3.11
C PHE A 168 11.69 -19.52 -4.09
N SER A 169 11.38 -19.11 -5.33
CA SER A 169 10.79 -20.00 -6.33
C SER A 169 11.73 -21.14 -6.72
N SER A 170 13.03 -20.88 -6.89
CA SER A 170 14.03 -21.92 -7.15
C SER A 170 14.14 -22.90 -5.98
N TRP A 171 14.17 -22.38 -4.75
CA TRP A 171 14.19 -23.20 -3.55
C TRP A 171 12.91 -24.01 -3.38
N PHE A 172 11.74 -23.41 -3.64
CA PHE A 172 10.44 -24.07 -3.54
C PHE A 172 10.34 -25.23 -4.53
N ASN A 173 10.75 -25.02 -5.78
CA ASN A 173 10.75 -26.05 -6.83
C ASN A 173 11.80 -27.17 -6.59
N SER A 174 12.91 -26.86 -5.91
CA SER A 174 13.92 -27.87 -5.56
C SER A 174 13.50 -28.80 -4.43
N ARG A 175 12.41 -28.49 -3.70
CA ARG A 175 11.88 -29.41 -2.70
C ARG A 175 11.14 -30.53 -3.43
N THR A 176 11.57 -31.77 -3.21
CA THR A 176 10.75 -32.95 -3.52
C THR A 176 9.40 -32.76 -2.83
N ARG A 177 8.31 -32.80 -3.61
CA ARG A 177 6.96 -32.90 -3.04
C ARG A 177 6.96 -34.15 -2.17
N ALA A 178 6.92 -33.97 -0.85
CA ALA A 178 6.69 -35.09 0.04
C ALA A 178 5.41 -35.79 -0.45
N GLY A 179 5.50 -37.11 -0.66
CA GLY A 179 4.44 -37.91 -1.27
C GLY A 179 3.09 -37.69 -0.61
N GLU A 180 2.03 -37.88 -1.41
CA GLU A 180 0.61 -37.88 -1.08
C GLU A 180 0.28 -37.72 0.41
N ALA A 181 0.31 -36.48 0.90
CA ALA A 181 -0.47 -36.08 2.05
C ALA A 181 -1.72 -35.39 1.50
N GLY A 182 -2.90 -35.88 1.92
CA GLY A 182 -4.21 -35.53 1.38
C GLY A 182 -4.42 -34.04 1.13
N ARG A 183 -5.30 -33.73 0.18
CA ARG A 183 -5.61 -32.39 -0.33
C ARG A 183 -5.88 -31.38 0.80
N VAL A 184 -4.82 -30.76 1.31
CA VAL A 184 -4.91 -29.53 2.08
C VAL A 184 -4.83 -28.41 1.04
N ALA A 185 -5.96 -27.74 0.82
CA ALA A 185 -6.01 -26.53 0.02
C ALA A 185 -5.19 -25.44 0.74
N ALA A 186 -3.89 -25.37 0.43
CA ALA A 186 -3.06 -24.25 0.81
C ALA A 186 -3.42 -23.08 -0.12
N GLY A 187 -4.41 -22.29 0.28
CA GLY A 187 -4.67 -20.98 -0.32
C GLY A 187 -3.48 -20.07 -0.06
N ALA A 188 -2.54 -20.01 -0.99
CA ALA A 188 -1.48 -19.00 -0.99
C ALA A 188 -2.06 -17.67 -1.49
N GLU A 189 -2.94 -17.06 -0.70
CA GLU A 189 -3.31 -15.63 -0.86
C GLU A 189 -2.24 -14.72 -0.21
N GLY A 190 -0.98 -15.10 -0.38
CA GLY A 190 0.17 -14.40 0.18
C GLY A 190 1.11 -13.99 -0.93
N CYS A 191 1.64 -12.77 -0.85
CA CYS A 191 2.67 -12.25 -1.74
C CYS A 191 3.94 -13.11 -1.57
N ALA A 192 4.09 -14.15 -2.40
CA ALA A 192 5.31 -14.96 -2.47
C ALA A 192 6.40 -14.12 -3.15
N VAL A 193 7.02 -13.24 -2.36
CA VAL A 193 8.19 -12.50 -2.82
C VAL A 193 9.35 -13.47 -2.93
N SER A 194 10.12 -13.37 -4.02
CA SER A 194 11.25 -14.25 -4.34
C SER A 194 12.44 -14.18 -3.35
N TYR A 195 12.24 -13.64 -2.15
CA TYR A 195 13.26 -13.34 -1.15
C TYR A 195 13.16 -14.28 0.06
N VAL A 196 14.19 -15.10 0.29
CA VAL A 196 14.27 -15.97 1.48
C VAL A 196 14.89 -15.16 2.61
N GLN A 197 14.04 -14.60 3.48
CA GLN A 197 14.47 -14.01 4.74
C GLN A 197 14.33 -15.10 5.81
N ARG A 198 15.44 -15.76 6.14
CA ARG A 198 15.59 -16.49 7.41
C ARG A 198 16.14 -15.52 8.44
#